data_AF-A0A5R2MVR7-F1
#
_entry.id   AF-A0A5R2MVR7-F1
#
_cell.length_a   1.000
_cell.length_b   1.000
_cell.length_c   1.000
_cell.angle_alpha   90.00
_cell.angle_beta   90.00
_cell.angle_gamma   90.00
#
_symmetry.space_group_name_H-M   'P 1'
#
loop_
_entity.id
_entity.type
_entity.pdbx_description
1 polymer ?
#
loop_
_entity_poly.entity_id
_entity_poly.type
_entity_poly.pdbx_seq_one_letter_code
_entity_poly.pdbx_strand_id
1 'polypeptide(L)' 'NKVEWQLRNEGHTEISSREIGEHVMNLLMHVDQVSYVRFASVYKEFKDIDQLLASMQGILNDNKRSDL' A
#
# COMPACT_ATOMS: atom_id res chain seq x y z
N ASN A 1 -4.57 -13.08 -5.84
CA ASN A 1 -3.13 -13.16 -6.20
C ASN A 1 -2.74 -12.11 -7.25
N LYS A 2 -3.17 -10.85 -7.13
CA LYS A 2 -2.87 -9.80 -8.13
C LYS A 2 -1.38 -9.47 -8.19
N VAL A 3 -0.73 -9.29 -7.03
CA VAL A 3 0.71 -9.02 -6.92
C VAL A 3 1.54 -10.10 -7.63
N GLU A 4 1.28 -11.38 -7.31
CA GLU A 4 2.02 -12.49 -7.91
C GLU A 4 1.89 -12.51 -9.44
N TRP A 5 0.68 -12.27 -9.96
CA TRP A 5 0.45 -12.22 -11.40
C TRP A 5 1.21 -11.09 -12.09
N GLN A 6 1.25 -9.90 -11.49
CA GLN A 6 2.00 -8.78 -12.05
C GLN A 6 3.50 -9.08 -12.11
N LEU A 7 4.06 -9.52 -10.99
CA LEU A 7 5.48 -9.88 -10.89
C LEU A 7 5.89 -11.02 -11.83
N ARG A 8 5.03 -12.04 -12.00
CA ARG A 8 5.29 -13.12 -12.97
C ARG A 8 5.30 -12.62 -14.41
N ASN A 9 4.43 -11.67 -14.74
CA ASN A 9 4.36 -11.12 -16.09
C ASN A 9 5.58 -10.26 -16.46
N GLU A 10 6.33 -9.76 -15.48
CA GLU A 10 7.57 -9.00 -15.70
C GLU A 10 8.75 -9.92 -16.11
N GLY A 11 8.64 -11.23 -15.87
CA GLY A 11 9.58 -12.23 -16.40
C GLY A 11 10.92 -12.32 -15.67
N HIS A 12 11.03 -11.76 -14.47
CA HIS A 12 12.23 -11.80 -13.65
C HIS A 12 12.40 -13.17 -12.96
N THR A 13 13.63 -13.69 -12.97
CA THR A 13 13.99 -14.96 -12.29
C THR A 13 14.12 -14.78 -10.77
N GLU A 14 14.51 -13.58 -10.34
CA GLU A 14 14.65 -13.18 -8.95
C GLU A 14 13.98 -11.81 -8.77
N ILE A 15 13.28 -11.62 -7.66
CA ILE A 15 12.54 -10.40 -7.36
C ILE A 15 12.94 -9.94 -5.96
N SER A 16 13.19 -8.63 -5.82
CA SER A 16 13.55 -8.08 -4.52
C SER A 16 12.33 -8.06 -3.58
N SER A 17 12.54 -8.35 -2.29
CA SER A 17 11.45 -8.24 -1.30
C SER A 17 10.86 -6.83 -1.20
N ARG A 18 11.67 -5.82 -1.53
CA ARG A 18 11.24 -4.42 -1.60
C ARG A 18 10.19 -4.22 -2.70
N GLU A 19 10.48 -4.69 -3.90
CA GLU A 19 9.55 -4.60 -5.03
C GLU A 19 8.21 -5.26 -4.71
N ILE A 20 8.23 -6.49 -4.15
CA ILE A 20 7.02 -7.17 -3.67
C ILE A 20 6.24 -6.28 -2.70
N GLY A 21 6.93 -5.68 -1.72
CA GLY A 21 6.31 -4.81 -0.75
C GLY A 21 5.70 -3.54 -1.35
N GLU A 22 6.32 -2.94 -2.37
CA GLU A 22 5.77 -1.80 -3.11
C GLU A 22 4.48 -2.17 -3.86
N HIS A 23 4.46 -3.32 -4.56
CA HIS A 23 3.23 -3.82 -5.20
C HIS A 23 2.11 -4.10 -4.20
N VAL A 24 2.44 -4.70 -3.05
CA VAL A 24 1.48 -4.96 -1.96
C VAL A 24 0.91 -3.65 -1.40
N MET A 25 1.78 -2.67 -1.12
CA MET A 25 1.40 -1.35 -0.60
C MET A 25 0.41 -0.62 -1.52
N ASN A 26 0.70 -0.59 -2.82
CA ASN A 26 -0.14 0.08 -3.82
C ASN A 26 -1.52 -0.56 -3.98
N LEU A 27 -1.62 -1.88 -3.80
CA LEU A 27 -2.90 -2.56 -3.83
C LEU A 27 -3.66 -2.42 -2.51
N LEU A 28 -2.98 -2.54 -1.37
CA LEU A 28 -3.61 -2.49 -0.05
C LEU A 28 -4.35 -1.18 0.21
N MET A 29 -3.83 -0.04 -0.26
CA MET A 29 -4.50 1.26 -0.07
C MET A 29 -5.92 1.30 -0.66
N HIS A 30 -6.20 0.49 -1.69
CA HIS A 30 -7.49 0.44 -2.37
C HIS A 30 -8.37 -0.73 -1.88
N VAL A 31 -7.80 -1.67 -1.14
CA VAL A 31 -8.48 -2.91 -0.71
C VAL A 31 -8.94 -2.81 0.73
N ASP A 32 -8.04 -2.44 1.64
CA ASP A 32 -8.36 -2.28 3.05
C ASP A 32 -7.39 -1.30 3.71
N GLN A 33 -7.94 -0.18 4.15
CA GLN A 33 -7.17 0.89 4.75
C GLN A 33 -6.50 0.46 6.06
N VAL A 34 -7.15 -0.40 6.87
CA VAL A 34 -6.58 -0.86 8.14
C VAL A 34 -5.37 -1.79 7.90
N SER A 35 -5.45 -2.65 6.91
CA SER A 35 -4.34 -3.53 6.51
C SER A 35 -3.21 -2.76 5.82
N TYR A 36 -3.52 -1.75 5.00
CA TYR A 36 -2.51 -0.84 4.44
C TYR A 36 -1.67 -0.22 5.55
N VAL A 37 -2.31 0.29 6.60
CA VAL A 37 -1.66 0.96 7.72
C VAL A 37 -0.77 0.01 8.52
N ARG A 38 -1.29 -1.19 8.86
CA ARG A 38 -0.52 -2.25 9.54
C ARG A 38 0.68 -2.70 8.72
N PHE A 39 0.53 -2.80 7.40
CA PHE A 39 1.63 -3.16 6.52
C PHE A 39 2.66 -2.03 6.44
N ALA A 40 2.19 -0.80 6.23
CA ALA A 40 3.03 0.37 6.12
C ALA A 40 3.86 0.59 7.38
N SER A 41 3.30 0.41 8.58
CA SER A 41 4.01 0.64 9.86
C SER A 41 5.25 -0.23 10.05
N VAL A 42 5.32 -1.38 9.36
CA VAL A 42 6.49 -2.27 9.37
C VAL A 42 7.35 -2.04 8.12
N TYR A 43 6.72 -1.85 6.96
CA TYR A 43 7.40 -1.78 5.68
C TYR A 43 8.15 -0.46 5.45
N LYS A 44 7.56 0.67 5.86
CA LYS A 44 8.27 1.95 5.95
C LYS A 44 8.66 2.12 7.40
N GLU A 45 9.95 2.27 7.69
CA GLU A 45 10.39 2.89 8.94
C GLU A 45 9.83 4.32 8.96
N PHE A 46 8.58 4.47 9.40
CA PHE A 46 8.01 5.78 9.62
C PHE A 46 8.72 6.37 10.82
N LYS A 47 9.66 7.27 10.53
CA LYS A 47 10.26 8.11 11.57
C LYS A 47 9.24 9.06 12.20
N ASP A 48 8.13 9.34 11.51
CA ASP A 48 7.04 10.18 12.01
C ASP A 48 5.66 9.60 11.72
N ILE A 49 4.91 9.34 12.79
CA ILE A 49 3.52 8.88 12.76
C ILE A 49 2.57 9.91 12.13
N ASP A 50 2.97 11.19 12.14
CA ASP A 50 2.19 12.30 11.59
C ASP A 50 2.10 12.25 10.06
N GLN A 51 3.14 11.76 9.37
CA GLN A 51 3.06 11.55 7.91
C GLN A 51 2.10 10.42 7.54
N LEU A 52 2.07 9.37 8.35
CA LEU A 52 1.13 8.27 8.19
C LEU A 52 -0.31 8.78 8.39
N LEU A 53 -0.57 9.53 9.47
CA LEU A 53 -1.89 10.10 9.78
C LEU A 53 -2.35 11.12 8.72
N ALA A 54 -1.45 11.96 8.21
CA ALA A 54 -1.75 12.90 7.13
C ALA A 54 -2.19 12.16 5.84
N SER A 55 -1.49 11.08 5.49
CA SER A 55 -1.87 10.25 4.34
C SER A 55 -3.24 9.57 4.54
N MET A 56 -3.57 9.16 5.77
CA MET A 56 -4.90 8.61 6.08
C MET A 56 -6.02 9.66 5.99
N GLN A 57 -5.81 10.89 6.48
CA GLN A 57 -6.81 11.95 6.39
C GLN A 57 -7.15 12.30 4.95
N GLY A 58 -6.16 12.26 4.04
CA GLY A 58 -6.39 12.39 2.59
C GLY A 58 -7.33 11.30 2.06
N ILE A 59 -7.04 10.04 2.39
CA ILE A 59 -7.83 8.87 1.94
C ILE A 59 -9.26 8.90 2.50
N LEU A 60 -9.44 9.29 3.78
CA LEU A 60 -10.76 9.40 4.41
C LEU A 60 -11.62 10.50 3.77
N ASN A 61 -11.01 11.58 3.27
CA ASN A 61 -11.72 12.68 2.62
C ASN A 61 -12.10 12.37 1.16
N ASP A 62 -11.32 11.56 0.45
CA ASP A 62 -11.66 11.14 -0.92
C ASP A 62 -12.87 10.19 -0.93
N ASN A 63 -13.00 9.28 0.05
CA ASN A 63 -14.19 8.41 0.18
C ASN A 63 -15.49 9.19 0.46
N LYS A 64 -15.43 10.33 1.16
CA LYS A 64 -16.64 11.15 1.40
C LYS A 64 -17.18 11.84 0.14
N ARG A 65 -16.40 11.93 -0.94
CA ARG A 65 -16.82 12.53 -2.21
C ARG A 65 -17.41 11.53 -3.20
N SER A 66 -17.12 10.24 -3.05
CA SER A 66 -17.71 9.18 -3.88
C SER A 66 -19.13 8.79 -3.45
N ASP A 67 -19.52 9.17 -2.24
CA ASP A 67 -20.85 8.90 -1.66
C ASP A 67 -21.85 10.07 -1.84
N LEU A 68 -21.44 11.13 -2.56
CA LEU A 68 -22.24 12.31 -2.95
C LEU A 68 -22.43 12.35 -4.47
#